data_AF-A0AAP0GC63-F1
#
_entry.id   AF-A0AAP0GC63-F1
#
_cell.length_a   1.000
_cell.length_b   1.000
_cell.length_c   1.000
_cell.angle_alpha   90.00
_cell.angle_beta   90.00
_cell.angle_gamma   90.00
#
_symmetry.space_group_name_H-M   'P 1'
#
loop_
_entity.id
_entity.type
_entity.pdbx_description
1 polymer ?
#
loop_
_entity_poly.entity_id
_entity_poly.type
_entity_poly.pdbx_seq_one_letter_code
_entity_poly.pdbx_strand_id
1 'polypeptide(L)'
;MGSMESSGERSLGFTEIETTAESLRRSDIFHVVKEVLGFILYMHQQIPVVLQHLEQEFDSLKEEFKQLVCYSSSIILHNQASFHRKTNMRKNEVKSSIKKLEKLMGSLSTLFSALQEAIDASPGIQGVTFLLGGSLARPHYVYEIFFSRFRINSDSAKNNIKSKVAEVISRKVVRGLISSGAGSLSFPGPTKLILLIKCTRAFSLPLHFLPKRDFRYNKKVLPIKLHIKCKIEDQAMSNSHYNPEENKSSLSADIDVNDMIW
;
A
#
# COMPACT_ATOMS: atom_id res chain seq x y z
N MET A 1 7.22 43.73 -31.43
CA MET A 1 7.26 43.80 -29.95
C MET A 1 5.84 43.60 -29.48
N GLY A 2 5.43 42.58 -28.73
CA GLY A 2 6.07 41.43 -28.11
C GLY A 2 4.96 40.83 -27.26
N SER A 3 4.40 39.69 -27.69
CA SER A 3 3.30 39.01 -27.00
C SER A 3 3.85 38.42 -25.69
N MET A 4 3.42 38.92 -24.55
CA MET A 4 3.72 38.31 -23.25
C MET A 4 2.73 37.17 -23.01
N GLU A 5 3.07 36.01 -23.58
CA GLU A 5 2.78 34.74 -22.92
C GLU A 5 3.84 34.57 -21.82
N SER A 6 3.43 34.42 -20.56
CA SER A 6 4.31 33.82 -19.56
C SER A 6 3.50 33.21 -18.42
N SER A 7 3.49 31.89 -18.47
CA SER A 7 3.70 31.03 -17.30
C SER A 7 2.56 30.99 -16.29
N GLY A 8 1.47 30.35 -16.70
CA GLY A 8 0.66 29.57 -15.77
C GLY A 8 1.51 28.44 -15.20
N GLU A 9 2.21 28.74 -14.12
CA GLU A 9 2.82 27.77 -13.23
C GLU A 9 1.68 26.90 -12.69
N ARG A 10 1.40 25.78 -13.36
CA ARG A 10 0.51 24.76 -12.81
C ARG A 10 1.20 24.23 -11.57
N SER A 11 0.83 24.77 -10.41
CA SER A 11 0.96 24.10 -9.12
C SER A 11 0.60 22.63 -9.37
N LEU A 12 1.60 21.75 -9.41
CA LEU A 12 1.38 20.31 -9.49
C LEU A 12 0.89 19.89 -8.10
N GLY A 13 -0.37 20.23 -7.86
CA GLY A 13 -1.02 20.22 -6.57
C GLY A 13 -1.13 18.80 -6.04
N PHE A 14 -0.64 18.60 -4.83
CA PHE A 14 -1.00 17.43 -4.05
C PHE A 14 -2.51 17.44 -3.86
N THR A 15 -3.15 16.29 -4.07
CA THR A 15 -4.52 16.13 -3.59
C THR A 15 -4.44 15.85 -2.09
N GLU A 16 -4.91 16.82 -1.30
CA GLU A 16 -4.87 16.74 0.16
C GLU A 16 -6.01 15.88 0.70
N ILE A 17 -5.69 15.01 1.65
CA ILE A 17 -6.63 14.13 2.32
C ILE A 17 -6.53 14.39 3.82
N GLU A 18 -7.56 15.04 4.35
CA GLU A 18 -7.64 15.28 5.78
C GLU A 18 -8.21 14.08 6.53
N THR A 19 -7.57 13.72 7.64
CA THR A 19 -8.09 12.77 8.62
C THR A 19 -8.45 13.46 9.92
N THR A 20 -9.55 13.02 10.54
CA THR A 20 -9.94 13.45 11.89
C THR A 20 -9.06 12.85 12.99
N ALA A 21 -8.23 11.86 12.65
CA ALA A 21 -7.28 11.28 13.58
C ALA A 21 -6.15 12.28 13.89
N GLU A 22 -5.72 12.30 15.14
CA GLU A 22 -4.60 13.13 15.60
C GLU A 22 -3.26 12.68 14.99
N SER A 23 -3.13 11.40 14.69
CA SER A 23 -1.93 10.76 14.14
C SER A 23 -2.24 9.39 13.55
N LEU A 24 -1.39 8.91 12.64
CA LEU A 24 -1.47 7.55 12.09
C LEU A 24 -0.57 6.58 12.84
N ARG A 25 -1.07 5.36 13.10
CA ARG A 25 -0.26 4.24 13.61
C ARG A 25 0.32 3.44 12.44
N ARG A 26 1.38 2.66 12.71
CA ARG A 26 2.02 1.76 11.73
C ARG A 26 1.04 0.83 11.03
N SER A 27 0.14 0.22 11.80
CA SER A 27 -0.94 -0.64 11.29
C SER A 27 -1.89 0.11 10.35
N ASP A 28 -2.22 1.38 10.64
CA ASP A 28 -3.07 2.19 9.79
C ASP A 28 -2.41 2.46 8.43
N ILE A 29 -1.11 2.80 8.41
CA ILE A 29 -0.33 3.01 7.18
C ILE A 29 -0.25 1.73 6.35
N PHE A 30 0.08 0.60 7.00
CA PHE A 30 0.13 -0.68 6.32
C PHE A 30 -1.19 -1.01 5.62
N HIS A 31 -2.33 -0.82 6.30
CA HIS A 31 -3.65 -1.07 5.72
C HIS A 31 -4.00 -0.09 4.60
N VAL A 32 -3.63 1.20 4.72
CA VAL A 32 -3.82 2.19 3.64
C VAL A 32 -2.99 1.81 2.40
N VAL A 33 -1.71 1.48 2.58
CA VAL A 33 -0.81 1.07 1.49
C VAL A 33 -1.28 -0.24 0.84
N LYS A 34 -1.76 -1.21 1.64
CA LYS A 34 -2.35 -2.46 1.15
C LYS A 34 -3.60 -2.20 0.30
N GLU A 35 -4.49 -1.32 0.74
CA GLU A 35 -5.71 -1.00 -0.01
C GLU A 35 -5.38 -0.29 -1.32
N VAL A 36 -4.43 0.66 -1.29
CA VAL A 36 -3.98 1.37 -2.49
C VAL A 36 -3.34 0.42 -3.47
N LEU A 37 -2.51 -0.52 -2.99
CA LEU A 37 -1.92 -1.54 -3.85
C LEU A 37 -3.01 -2.37 -4.54
N GLY A 38 -4.00 -2.86 -3.77
CA GLY A 38 -5.12 -3.61 -4.31
C GLY A 38 -5.91 -2.82 -5.36
N PHE A 39 -6.15 -1.53 -5.10
CA PHE A 39 -6.77 -0.62 -6.05
C PHE A 39 -5.94 -0.45 -7.33
N ILE A 40 -4.63 -0.16 -7.23
CA ILE A 40 -3.74 0.01 -8.38
C ILE A 40 -3.71 -1.26 -9.23
N LEU A 41 -3.55 -2.44 -8.60
CA LEU A 41 -3.54 -3.71 -9.31
C LEU A 41 -4.85 -3.96 -10.05
N TYR A 42 -5.99 -3.66 -9.42
CA TYR A 42 -7.31 -3.83 -10.03
C TYR A 42 -7.53 -2.86 -11.20
N MET A 43 -7.26 -1.57 -10.99
CA MET A 43 -7.45 -0.53 -12.01
C MET A 43 -6.58 -0.72 -13.25
N HIS A 44 -5.38 -1.27 -13.07
CA HIS A 44 -4.46 -1.61 -14.15
C HIS A 44 -4.63 -3.02 -14.68
N GLN A 45 -5.73 -3.71 -14.35
CA GLN A 45 -6.06 -5.04 -14.86
C GLN A 45 -4.97 -6.10 -14.57
N GLN A 46 -4.19 -5.90 -13.51
CA GLN A 46 -3.18 -6.87 -13.06
C GLN A 46 -3.81 -7.99 -12.21
N ILE A 47 -5.00 -7.72 -11.66
CA ILE A 47 -5.84 -8.71 -10.99
C ILE A 47 -7.28 -8.63 -11.53
N PRO A 48 -8.00 -9.76 -11.66
CA PRO A 48 -9.32 -9.80 -12.29
C PRO A 48 -10.44 -9.25 -11.40
N VAL A 49 -10.24 -9.25 -10.08
CA VAL A 49 -11.21 -8.75 -9.09
C VAL A 49 -10.47 -8.03 -7.96
N VAL A 50 -11.20 -7.26 -7.16
CA VAL A 50 -10.63 -6.52 -6.02
C VAL A 50 -9.89 -7.48 -5.08
N LEU A 51 -8.72 -7.06 -4.60
CA LEU A 51 -7.80 -7.89 -3.80
C LEU A 51 -8.49 -8.62 -2.62
N GLN A 52 -9.41 -7.95 -1.91
CA GLN A 52 -10.14 -8.57 -0.81
C GLN A 52 -10.92 -9.83 -1.24
N HIS A 53 -11.54 -9.82 -2.43
CA HIS A 53 -12.28 -10.97 -2.93
C HIS A 53 -11.33 -12.12 -3.29
N LEU A 54 -10.15 -11.83 -3.86
CA LEU A 54 -9.14 -12.85 -4.12
C LEU A 54 -8.60 -13.49 -2.83
N GLU A 55 -8.38 -12.69 -1.79
CA GLU A 55 -7.97 -13.18 -0.47
C GLU A 55 -9.03 -14.16 0.09
N GLN A 56 -10.30 -13.75 0.06
CA GLN A 56 -11.42 -14.57 0.53
C GLN A 56 -11.62 -15.84 -0.29
N GLU A 57 -11.55 -15.75 -1.63
CA GLU A 57 -11.66 -16.90 -2.52
C GLU A 57 -10.53 -17.91 -2.25
N PHE A 58 -9.30 -17.42 -2.12
CA PHE A 58 -8.15 -18.28 -1.86
C PHE A 58 -8.22 -18.99 -0.51
N ASP A 59 -8.64 -18.28 0.54
CA ASP A 59 -8.84 -18.86 1.87
C ASP A 59 -9.99 -19.88 1.87
N SER A 60 -11.09 -19.58 1.19
CA SER A 60 -12.22 -20.50 1.02
C SER A 60 -11.81 -21.78 0.28
N LEU A 61 -11.04 -21.67 -0.81
CA LEU A 61 -10.52 -22.83 -1.54
C LEU A 61 -9.59 -23.69 -0.68
N LYS A 62 -8.73 -23.07 0.14
CA LYS A 62 -7.85 -23.79 1.07
C LYS A 62 -8.64 -24.56 2.13
N GLU A 63 -9.66 -23.93 2.70
CA GLU A 63 -10.51 -24.56 3.70
C GLU A 63 -11.36 -25.68 3.08
N GLU A 64 -11.93 -25.47 1.90
CA GLU A 64 -12.64 -26.52 1.16
C GLU A 64 -11.71 -27.71 0.85
N PHE A 65 -10.48 -27.46 0.41
CA PHE A 65 -9.50 -28.53 0.16
C PHE A 65 -9.20 -29.33 1.43
N LYS A 66 -9.03 -28.65 2.57
CA LYS A 66 -8.81 -29.28 3.87
C LYS A 66 -10.00 -30.16 4.26
N GLN A 67 -11.23 -29.66 4.10
CA GLN A 67 -12.46 -30.41 4.38
C GLN A 67 -12.59 -31.64 3.47
N LEU A 68 -12.30 -31.51 2.18
CA LEU A 68 -12.32 -32.62 1.21
C LEU A 68 -11.27 -33.69 1.53
N VAL A 69 -10.09 -33.30 2.05
CA VAL A 69 -9.08 -34.25 2.54
C VAL A 69 -9.59 -35.01 3.76
N CYS A 70 -10.17 -34.33 4.75
CA CYS A 70 -10.76 -34.98 5.93
C CYS A 70 -11.92 -35.90 5.56
N TYR A 71 -12.83 -35.44 4.69
CA TYR A 71 -13.96 -36.24 4.22
C TYR A 71 -13.51 -37.46 3.42
N SER A 72 -12.51 -37.31 2.54
CA SER A 72 -11.92 -38.45 1.82
C SER A 72 -11.43 -39.54 2.77
N SER A 73 -10.76 -39.18 3.88
CA SER A 73 -10.31 -40.15 4.89
C SER A 73 -11.48 -40.91 5.53
N SER A 74 -12.61 -40.23 5.80
CA SER A 74 -13.82 -40.87 6.33
C SER A 74 -14.48 -41.82 5.32
N ILE A 75 -14.55 -41.45 4.04
CA ILE A 75 -15.10 -42.32 2.99
C ILE A 75 -14.26 -43.60 2.84
N ILE A 76 -12.92 -43.50 2.96
CA ILE A 76 -12.02 -44.66 2.90
C ILE A 76 -12.35 -45.63 4.05
N LEU A 77 -12.55 -45.11 5.26
CA LEU A 77 -12.93 -45.94 6.42
C LEU A 77 -14.28 -46.65 6.25
N HIS A 78 -15.24 -46.02 5.54
CA HIS A 78 -16.59 -46.55 5.34
C HIS A 78 -16.78 -47.30 4.00
N ASN A 79 -15.72 -47.52 3.22
CA ASN A 79 -15.71 -48.32 1.98
C ASN A 79 -16.73 -47.88 0.90
N GLN A 80 -16.99 -46.57 0.79
CA GLN A 80 -18.00 -45.99 -0.10
C GLN A 80 -17.42 -45.60 -1.48
N ALA A 81 -17.23 -46.60 -2.35
CA ALA A 81 -16.55 -46.48 -3.67
C ALA A 81 -17.11 -45.42 -4.64
N SER A 82 -18.43 -45.22 -4.71
CA SER A 82 -19.04 -44.22 -5.61
C SER A 82 -18.80 -42.79 -5.17
N PHE A 83 -18.77 -42.55 -3.85
CA PHE A 83 -18.48 -41.25 -3.25
C PHE A 83 -17.00 -40.86 -3.42
N HIS A 84 -16.09 -41.84 -3.52
CA HIS A 84 -14.68 -41.59 -3.80
C HIS A 84 -14.45 -40.86 -5.13
N ARG A 85 -15.10 -41.30 -6.21
CA ARG A 85 -14.89 -40.70 -7.54
C ARG A 85 -15.33 -39.24 -7.59
N LYS A 86 -16.53 -38.95 -7.07
CA LYS A 86 -17.10 -37.58 -7.03
C LYS A 86 -16.25 -36.65 -6.16
N THR A 87 -15.85 -37.12 -4.97
CA THR A 87 -15.02 -36.34 -4.04
C THR A 87 -13.62 -36.07 -4.62
N ASN A 88 -13.01 -37.07 -5.27
CA ASN A 88 -11.68 -36.90 -5.86
C ASN A 88 -11.70 -35.95 -7.07
N MET A 89 -12.78 -35.96 -7.86
CA MET A 89 -12.98 -34.98 -8.94
C MET A 89 -13.01 -33.55 -8.39
N ARG A 90 -13.85 -33.29 -7.37
CA ARG A 90 -13.93 -31.98 -6.74
C ARG A 90 -12.61 -31.55 -6.11
N LYS A 91 -11.93 -32.47 -5.42
CA LYS A 91 -10.59 -32.24 -4.84
C LYS A 91 -9.58 -31.77 -5.89
N ASN A 92 -9.61 -32.35 -7.09
CA ASN A 92 -8.70 -31.98 -8.18
C ASN A 92 -9.05 -30.59 -8.77
N GLU A 93 -10.33 -30.24 -8.89
CA GLU A 93 -10.78 -28.91 -9.30
C GLU A 93 -10.32 -27.82 -8.32
N VAL A 94 -10.56 -28.04 -7.02
CA VAL A 94 -10.15 -27.12 -5.96
C VAL A 94 -8.63 -26.99 -5.94
N LYS A 95 -7.89 -28.11 -6.03
CA LYS A 95 -6.43 -28.09 -6.10
C LYS A 95 -5.90 -27.31 -7.30
N SER A 96 -6.53 -27.44 -8.47
CA SER A 96 -6.16 -26.68 -9.67
C SER A 96 -6.42 -25.19 -9.48
N SER A 97 -7.54 -24.83 -8.86
CA SER A 97 -7.90 -23.43 -8.56
C SER A 97 -6.95 -22.78 -7.57
N ILE A 98 -6.56 -23.50 -6.50
CA ILE A 98 -5.51 -23.07 -5.56
C ILE A 98 -4.21 -22.78 -6.33
N LYS A 99 -3.75 -23.72 -7.16
CA LYS A 99 -2.50 -23.56 -7.93
C LYS A 99 -2.51 -22.32 -8.84
N LYS A 100 -3.67 -21.95 -9.41
CA LYS A 100 -3.80 -20.76 -10.25
C LYS A 100 -3.54 -19.47 -9.47
N LEU A 101 -4.04 -19.40 -8.22
CA LEU A 101 -3.91 -18.21 -7.37
C LEU A 101 -2.64 -18.21 -6.52
N GLU A 102 -2.05 -19.38 -6.27
CA GLU A 102 -0.95 -19.60 -5.32
C GLU A 102 0.26 -18.71 -5.58
N LYS A 103 0.69 -18.56 -6.84
CA LYS A 103 1.83 -17.70 -7.18
C LYS A 103 1.55 -16.23 -6.88
N LEU A 104 0.35 -15.75 -7.23
CA LEU A 104 -0.05 -14.36 -6.98
C LEU A 104 -0.15 -14.10 -5.47
N MET A 105 -0.90 -14.94 -4.76
CA MET A 105 -1.12 -14.82 -3.32
C MET A 105 0.17 -14.97 -2.52
N GLY A 106 1.06 -15.88 -2.92
CA GLY A 106 2.40 -16.01 -2.35
C GLY A 106 3.23 -14.74 -2.54
N SER A 107 3.24 -14.20 -3.76
CA SER A 107 3.99 -12.95 -4.06
C SER A 107 3.45 -11.75 -3.28
N LEU A 108 2.12 -11.62 -3.19
CA LEU A 108 1.47 -10.57 -2.40
C LEU A 108 1.74 -10.74 -0.91
N SER A 109 1.70 -11.97 -0.38
CA SER A 109 2.03 -12.24 1.02
C SER A 109 3.47 -11.86 1.32
N THR A 110 4.44 -12.21 0.47
CA THR A 110 5.84 -11.82 0.63
C THR A 110 6.00 -10.30 0.58
N LEU A 111 5.32 -9.63 -0.36
CA LEU A 111 5.35 -8.18 -0.45
C LEU A 111 4.76 -7.51 0.80
N PHE A 112 3.64 -8.01 1.31
CA PHE A 112 3.02 -7.48 2.52
C PHE A 112 3.89 -7.72 3.76
N SER A 113 4.52 -8.88 3.89
CA SER A 113 5.47 -9.13 4.98
C SER A 113 6.67 -8.19 4.91
N ALA A 114 7.28 -8.01 3.74
CA ALA A 114 8.38 -7.08 3.55
C ALA A 114 7.97 -5.63 3.86
N LEU A 115 6.77 -5.23 3.45
CA LEU A 115 6.21 -3.91 3.75
C LEU A 115 5.99 -3.73 5.26
N GLN A 116 5.44 -4.73 5.96
CA GLN A 116 5.27 -4.68 7.41
C GLN A 116 6.62 -4.52 8.11
N GLU A 117 7.63 -5.29 7.73
CA GLU A 117 8.98 -5.19 8.27
C GLU A 117 9.60 -3.81 8.03
N ALA A 118 9.43 -3.25 6.83
CA ALA A 118 9.93 -1.92 6.51
C ALA A 118 9.23 -0.82 7.35
N ILE A 119 7.92 -0.95 7.56
CA ILE A 119 7.14 -0.02 8.40
C ILE A 119 7.52 -0.14 9.87
N ASP A 120 7.74 -1.35 10.36
CA ASP A 120 8.11 -1.59 11.76
C ASP A 120 9.51 -1.11 12.08
N ALA A 121 10.46 -1.35 11.17
CA ALA A 121 11.83 -0.98 11.41
C ALA A 121 12.10 0.52 11.14
N SER A 122 11.31 1.20 10.30
CA SER A 122 11.53 2.62 9.96
C SER A 122 10.68 3.57 10.81
N PRO A 123 11.27 4.33 11.76
CA PRO A 123 10.53 5.32 12.55
C PRO A 123 10.18 6.59 11.75
N GLY A 124 10.76 6.79 10.57
CA GLY A 124 10.68 8.03 9.79
C GLY A 124 10.19 7.80 8.36
N ILE A 125 9.22 6.91 8.15
CA ILE A 125 8.56 6.81 6.85
C ILE A 125 7.90 8.15 6.55
N GLN A 126 8.08 8.67 5.34
CA GLN A 126 7.42 9.89 4.88
C GLN A 126 6.36 9.58 3.83
N GLY A 127 6.55 8.50 3.07
CA GLY A 127 5.68 8.16 1.97
C GLY A 127 6.04 6.86 1.28
N VAL A 128 5.13 6.43 0.42
CA VAL A 128 5.26 5.24 -0.40
C VAL A 128 4.97 5.62 -1.85
N THR A 129 5.82 5.14 -2.75
CA THR A 129 5.66 5.35 -4.19
C THR A 129 5.49 4.01 -4.91
N PHE A 130 4.46 3.94 -5.74
CA PHE A 130 4.19 2.83 -6.62
C PHE A 130 4.55 3.23 -8.05
N LEU A 131 5.48 2.49 -8.65
CA LEU A 131 5.86 2.63 -10.05
C LEU A 131 5.30 1.44 -10.81
N LEU A 132 4.54 1.72 -11.86
CA LEU A 132 3.94 0.68 -12.69
C LEU A 132 4.43 0.81 -14.14
N GLY A 133 4.96 -0.29 -14.64
CA GLY A 133 5.41 -0.44 -16.03
C GLY A 133 6.76 0.18 -16.31
N GLY A 134 7.23 -0.01 -17.55
CA GLY A 134 8.52 0.51 -18.00
C GLY A 134 9.70 0.08 -17.11
N SER A 135 10.55 1.05 -16.75
CA SER A 135 11.70 0.87 -15.87
C SER A 135 11.64 1.85 -14.69
N LEU A 136 12.49 1.64 -13.67
CA LEU A 136 12.66 2.59 -12.56
C LEU A 136 12.84 4.04 -13.04
N ALA A 137 13.63 4.25 -14.10
CA ALA A 137 13.89 5.58 -14.63
C ALA A 137 12.77 6.12 -15.53
N ARG A 138 11.93 5.25 -16.11
CA ARG A 138 10.86 5.61 -17.05
C ARG A 138 9.62 4.75 -16.80
N PRO A 139 8.93 4.93 -15.66
CA PRO A 139 7.69 4.22 -15.37
C PRO A 139 6.56 4.71 -16.29
N HIS A 140 5.54 3.88 -16.51
CA HIS A 140 4.33 4.33 -17.22
C HIS A 140 3.42 5.13 -16.29
N TYR A 141 3.26 4.65 -15.06
CA TYR A 141 2.44 5.30 -14.03
C TYR A 141 3.21 5.43 -12.73
N VAL A 142 2.97 6.54 -12.03
CA VAL A 142 3.57 6.85 -10.73
C VAL A 142 2.47 7.30 -9.78
N TYR A 143 2.38 6.62 -8.64
CA TYR A 143 1.49 7.00 -7.54
C TYR A 143 2.34 7.29 -6.31
N GLU A 144 2.26 8.51 -5.79
CA GLU A 144 3.01 8.92 -4.60
C GLU A 144 2.01 9.22 -3.47
N ILE A 145 2.18 8.57 -2.32
CA ILE A 145 1.40 8.84 -1.11
C ILE A 145 2.35 9.31 -0.03
N PHE A 146 2.12 10.51 0.47
CA PHE A 146 2.87 11.13 1.56
C PHE A 146 1.99 11.26 2.80
N PHE A 147 2.62 11.24 3.97
CA PHE A 147 1.97 11.29 5.27
C PHE A 147 2.61 12.41 6.11
N SER A 148 1.80 13.31 6.70
CA SER A 148 2.33 14.49 7.40
C SER A 148 2.78 14.22 8.84
N ARG A 149 2.12 13.31 9.57
CA ARG A 149 2.47 12.96 10.96
C ARG A 149 2.28 11.48 11.28
N PHE A 150 3.33 10.88 11.85
CA PHE A 150 3.35 9.52 12.36
C PHE A 150 3.43 9.57 13.88
N ARG A 151 2.57 8.83 14.59
CA ARG A 151 2.89 8.50 15.99
C ARG A 151 3.76 7.25 15.98
N ILE A 152 5.01 7.41 16.40
CA ILE A 152 5.90 6.30 16.73
C ILE A 152 5.45 5.71 18.07
N ASN A 153 4.26 5.10 18.10
CA ASN A 153 3.86 4.28 19.24
C ASN A 153 4.61 2.95 19.14
N SER A 154 4.73 2.18 20.22
CA SER A 154 5.30 0.81 20.19
C SER A 154 4.45 -0.21 19.42
N ASP A 155 3.38 0.24 18.74
CA ASP A 155 2.47 -0.60 17.96
C ASP A 155 3.15 -1.13 16.69
N SER A 156 2.98 -2.42 16.43
CA SER A 156 3.53 -3.12 15.26
C SER A 156 2.52 -3.13 14.12
N ALA A 157 3.01 -3.00 12.88
CA ALA A 157 2.27 -3.21 11.65
C ALA A 157 1.68 -4.63 11.54
N LYS A 158 2.15 -5.58 12.35
CA LYS A 158 1.60 -6.95 12.44
C LYS A 158 0.20 -7.00 13.08
N ASN A 159 -0.27 -5.92 13.70
CA ASN A 159 -1.62 -5.88 14.23
C ASN A 159 -2.64 -5.86 13.07
N ASN A 160 -3.12 -7.05 12.71
CA ASN A 160 -4.05 -7.28 11.59
C ASN A 160 -5.47 -6.74 11.84
N ILE A 161 -5.72 -6.15 13.01
CA ILE A 161 -7.02 -5.54 13.32
C ILE A 161 -7.19 -4.29 12.45
N LYS A 162 -8.00 -4.41 11.40
CA LYS A 162 -8.38 -3.29 10.54
C LYS A 162 -9.03 -2.18 11.38
N SER A 163 -8.28 -1.11 11.56
CA SER A 163 -8.73 0.09 12.24
C SER A 163 -9.82 0.81 11.46
N LYS A 164 -10.80 1.37 12.18
CA LYS A 164 -11.80 2.25 11.56
C LYS A 164 -11.15 3.47 10.90
N VAL A 165 -10.06 3.97 11.48
CA VAL A 165 -9.28 5.10 10.95
C VAL A 165 -8.68 4.72 9.60
N ALA A 166 -7.98 3.58 9.52
CA ALA A 166 -7.41 3.08 8.28
C ALA A 166 -8.47 2.90 7.19
N GLU A 167 -9.62 2.31 7.52
CA GLU A 167 -10.72 2.10 6.57
C GLU A 167 -11.29 3.42 6.00
N VAL A 168 -11.48 4.43 6.87
CA VAL A 168 -11.95 5.76 6.44
C VAL A 168 -10.92 6.44 5.55
N ILE A 169 -9.64 6.40 5.94
CA ILE A 169 -8.56 7.01 5.16
C ILE A 169 -8.41 6.30 3.82
N SER A 170 -8.37 4.97 3.79
CA SER A 170 -8.27 4.18 2.56
C SER A 170 -9.35 4.56 1.55
N ARG A 171 -10.61 4.72 2.00
CA ARG A 171 -11.69 5.21 1.13
C ARG A 171 -11.44 6.60 0.59
N LYS A 172 -10.95 7.53 1.42
CA LYS A 172 -10.63 8.89 0.97
C LYS A 172 -9.46 8.89 -0.02
N VAL A 173 -8.44 8.08 0.23
CA VAL A 173 -7.28 7.89 -0.65
C VAL A 173 -7.70 7.34 -2.00
N VAL A 174 -8.48 6.25 -2.02
CA VAL A 174 -9.00 5.68 -3.28
C VAL A 174 -9.87 6.70 -4.04
N ARG A 175 -10.77 7.41 -3.35
CA ARG A 175 -11.57 8.48 -3.99
C ARG A 175 -10.70 9.61 -4.54
N GLY A 176 -9.66 10.00 -3.80
CA GLY A 176 -8.67 10.98 -4.22
C GLY A 176 -7.96 10.52 -5.49
N LEU A 177 -7.46 9.28 -5.52
CA LEU A 177 -6.83 8.68 -6.70
C LEU A 177 -7.75 8.73 -7.92
N ILE A 178 -9.00 8.30 -7.78
CA ILE A 178 -9.99 8.32 -8.86
C ILE A 178 -10.22 9.77 -9.35
N SER A 179 -10.37 10.72 -8.42
CA SER A 179 -10.59 12.13 -8.74
C SER A 179 -9.39 12.78 -9.43
N SER A 180 -8.17 12.32 -9.11
CA SER A 180 -6.92 12.72 -9.78
C SER A 180 -6.69 11.99 -11.11
N GLY A 181 -7.64 11.18 -11.59
CA GLY A 181 -7.58 10.52 -12.90
C GLY A 181 -6.91 9.14 -12.89
N ALA A 182 -6.72 8.50 -11.73
CA ALA A 182 -6.21 7.13 -11.69
C ALA A 182 -7.13 6.17 -12.43
N GLY A 183 -6.56 5.39 -13.37
CA GLY A 183 -7.30 4.43 -14.20
C GLY A 183 -7.95 5.02 -15.46
N SER A 184 -7.81 6.32 -15.71
CA SER A 184 -8.25 6.94 -16.99
C SER A 184 -7.47 6.43 -18.21
N LEU A 185 -6.19 6.15 -17.99
CA LEU A 185 -5.31 5.47 -18.92
C LEU A 185 -4.94 4.14 -18.27
N SER A 186 -5.38 3.04 -18.86
CA SER A 186 -5.01 1.69 -18.44
C SER A 186 -4.37 0.99 -19.62
N PHE A 187 -3.20 0.40 -19.39
CA PHE A 187 -2.54 -0.39 -20.41
C PHE A 187 -2.91 -1.87 -20.19
N PRO A 188 -3.63 -2.50 -21.12
CA PRO A 188 -3.93 -3.92 -21.01
C PRO A 188 -2.65 -4.71 -21.28
N GLY A 189 -2.02 -5.22 -20.22
CA GLY A 189 -0.85 -6.09 -20.36
C GLY A 189 -0.14 -6.40 -19.04
N PRO A 190 0.66 -7.48 -18.97
CA PRO A 190 1.49 -7.78 -17.82
C PRO A 190 2.46 -6.64 -17.54
N THR A 191 2.41 -6.10 -16.33
CA THR A 191 3.13 -4.88 -16.00
C THR A 191 3.94 -5.04 -14.71
N LYS A 192 5.21 -4.60 -14.72
CA LYS A 192 6.07 -4.65 -13.54
C LYS A 192 5.62 -3.61 -12.52
N LEU A 193 5.42 -4.03 -11.28
CA LEU A 193 5.18 -3.15 -10.14
C LEU A 193 6.46 -3.03 -9.33
N ILE A 194 6.85 -1.81 -8.99
CA ILE A 194 7.95 -1.52 -8.07
C ILE A 194 7.42 -0.63 -6.94
N LEU A 195 7.71 -1.04 -5.71
CA LEU A 195 7.36 -0.32 -4.50
C LEU A 195 8.61 0.35 -3.94
N LEU A 196 8.54 1.65 -3.71
CA LEU A 196 9.60 2.43 -3.06
C LEU A 196 9.06 3.03 -1.77
N ILE A 197 9.87 3.00 -0.71
CA ILE A 197 9.52 3.55 0.60
C ILE A 197 10.46 4.72 0.85
N LYS A 198 9.89 5.91 1.03
CA LYS A 198 10.68 7.09 1.37
C LYS A 198 10.86 7.16 2.88
N CYS A 199 12.12 7.10 3.33
CA CYS A 199 12.44 7.18 4.76
C CYS A 199 13.76 7.92 5.03
N THR A 200 13.99 8.26 6.29
CA THR A 200 15.22 8.90 6.80
C THR A 200 16.45 8.00 6.60
N ARG A 201 17.60 8.61 6.32
CA ARG A 201 18.90 7.95 6.04
C ARG A 201 19.45 7.03 7.15
N ALA A 202 18.91 7.05 8.36
CA ALA A 202 19.44 6.28 9.50
C ALA A 202 19.08 4.77 9.47
N PHE A 203 18.62 4.25 8.33
CA PHE A 203 17.92 2.98 8.29
C PHE A 203 18.81 1.81 7.84
N SER A 204 19.11 0.88 8.76
CA SER A 204 19.60 -0.46 8.42
C SER A 204 18.41 -1.29 7.95
N LEU A 205 18.19 -1.36 6.64
CA LEU A 205 17.02 -2.00 6.04
C LEU A 205 16.95 -3.52 6.35
N PRO A 206 15.74 -4.09 6.43
CA PRO A 206 15.52 -5.53 6.25
C PRO A 206 16.04 -5.99 4.87
N LEU A 207 16.43 -7.26 4.73
CA LEU A 207 17.05 -7.86 3.52
C LEU A 207 16.29 -7.63 2.20
N HIS A 208 15.02 -7.22 2.26
CA HIS A 208 14.12 -7.11 1.12
C HIS A 208 14.19 -5.78 0.35
N PHE A 209 14.81 -4.74 0.91
CA PHE A 209 14.88 -3.42 0.28
C PHE A 209 16.32 -2.98 0.04
N LEU A 210 16.55 -2.41 -1.15
CA LEU A 210 17.86 -1.90 -1.56
C LEU A 210 17.80 -0.37 -1.64
N PRO A 211 18.69 0.36 -0.94
CA PRO A 211 18.66 1.82 -0.94
C PRO A 211 18.95 2.38 -2.34
N LYS A 212 18.16 3.37 -2.75
CA LYS A 212 18.25 4.06 -4.04
C LYS A 212 18.47 5.57 -3.84
N ARG A 213 19.68 5.92 -3.37
CA ARG A 213 20.08 7.30 -3.03
C ARG A 213 19.90 8.30 -4.19
N ASP A 214 20.21 7.88 -5.41
CA ASP A 214 20.16 8.73 -6.61
C ASP A 214 18.91 8.48 -7.46
N PHE A 215 17.87 7.87 -6.89
CA PHE A 215 16.66 7.55 -7.65
C PHE A 215 15.97 8.82 -8.15
N ARG A 216 15.85 8.91 -9.47
CA ARG A 216 15.03 9.91 -10.17
C ARG A 216 14.40 9.27 -11.38
N TYR A 217 13.08 9.34 -11.48
CA TYR A 217 12.37 8.96 -12.70
C TYR A 217 12.24 10.18 -13.64
N ASN A 218 11.99 9.91 -14.91
CA ASN A 218 11.89 10.91 -15.96
C ASN A 218 10.74 11.89 -15.71
N LYS A 219 11.04 13.20 -15.79
CA LYS A 219 10.07 14.30 -15.59
C LYS A 219 8.90 14.31 -16.59
N LYS A 220 9.00 13.58 -17.70
CA LYS A 220 7.90 13.40 -18.66
C LYS A 220 6.73 12.58 -18.07
N VAL A 221 6.98 11.81 -17.02
CA VAL A 221 5.94 11.03 -16.34
C VAL A 221 5.31 11.92 -15.28
N LEU A 222 4.00 12.12 -15.35
CA LEU A 222 3.24 12.92 -14.39
C LEU A 222 2.75 12.02 -13.25
N PRO A 223 3.24 12.21 -12.02
CA PRO A 223 2.80 11.43 -10.87
C PRO A 223 1.43 11.90 -10.36
N ILE A 224 0.61 10.95 -9.91
CA ILE A 224 -0.56 11.24 -9.08
C ILE A 224 -0.07 11.29 -7.63
N LYS A 225 -0.16 12.47 -7.00
CA LYS A 225 0.36 12.72 -5.65
C LYS A 225 -0.78 12.96 -4.66
N LEU A 226 -0.78 12.20 -3.58
CA LEU A 226 -1.69 12.37 -2.45
C LEU A 226 -0.91 12.71 -1.19
N HIS A 227 -1.44 13.65 -0.40
CA HIS A 227 -0.87 14.01 0.88
C HIS A 227 -1.91 13.82 1.99
N ILE A 228 -1.63 12.91 2.92
CA ILE A 228 -2.52 12.60 4.03
C ILE A 228 -2.13 13.46 5.23
N LYS A 229 -2.99 14.43 5.57
CA LYS A 229 -2.82 15.36 6.69
C LYS A 229 -3.66 14.99 7.89
N CYS A 230 -3.07 15.02 9.09
CA CYS A 230 -3.78 14.89 10.36
C CYS A 230 -4.20 16.28 10.88
N LYS A 231 -5.45 16.43 11.35
CA LYS A 231 -6.12 17.72 11.65
C LYS A 231 -5.43 18.72 12.60
N ILE A 232 -4.38 18.35 13.33
CA ILE A 232 -3.76 19.24 14.33
C ILE A 232 -2.86 20.32 13.68
N GLU A 233 -2.65 20.29 12.37
CA GLU A 233 -1.79 21.26 11.69
C GLU A 233 -2.32 22.70 11.72
N ASP A 234 -3.65 22.90 11.70
CA ASP A 234 -4.22 24.26 11.62
C ASP A 234 -4.43 24.94 12.99
N GLN A 235 -4.50 24.18 14.09
CA GLN A 235 -4.70 24.78 15.42
C GLN A 235 -3.41 25.27 16.08
N ALA A 236 -2.26 24.68 15.74
CA ALA A 236 -0.97 25.05 16.33
C ALA A 236 -0.44 26.42 15.81
N MET A 237 -0.84 26.83 14.60
CA MET A 237 -0.50 28.15 14.04
C MET A 237 -1.38 29.28 14.57
N SER A 238 -2.53 28.98 15.20
CA SER A 238 -3.46 30.00 15.72
C SER A 238 -3.23 30.38 17.19
N ASN A 239 -2.42 29.62 17.93
CA ASN A 239 -2.23 29.77 19.38
C ASN A 239 -0.80 30.19 19.76
N SER A 240 -0.11 31.00 18.95
CA SER A 240 1.16 31.61 19.36
C SER A 240 0.97 33.03 19.90
N HIS A 241 0.47 33.14 21.13
CA HIS A 241 0.75 34.30 21.99
C HIS A 241 1.22 33.79 23.36
N TYR A 242 2.52 34.00 23.63
CA TYR A 242 3.22 34.08 24.93
C TYR A 242 3.00 33.00 26.02
N ASN A 243 4.01 32.17 26.30
CA ASN A 243 5.07 32.46 27.28
C ASN A 243 6.18 31.36 27.29
N PRO A 244 7.40 31.67 27.74
CA PRO A 244 8.56 30.77 27.66
C PRO A 244 8.75 29.93 28.95
N GLU A 245 9.45 28.81 28.75
CA GLU A 245 10.16 27.97 29.74
C GLU A 245 9.57 26.59 30.12
N GLU A 246 10.45 25.59 29.91
CA GLU A 246 10.54 24.28 30.58
C GLU A 246 9.50 23.18 30.29
N ASN A 247 9.56 22.65 29.06
CA ASN A 247 9.95 21.25 28.78
C ASN A 247 9.72 20.97 27.29
N LYS A 248 10.68 21.39 26.46
CA LYS A 248 10.71 21.04 25.05
C LYS A 248 11.24 19.61 24.91
N SER A 249 10.35 18.62 24.88
CA SER A 249 10.63 17.40 24.10
C SER A 249 10.50 17.76 22.62
N SER A 250 11.53 18.43 22.11
CA SER A 250 11.66 18.80 20.71
C SER A 250 11.85 17.55 19.85
N LEU A 251 10.74 16.94 19.42
CA LEU A 251 10.65 16.14 18.21
C LEU A 251 9.93 16.94 17.11
N SER A 252 10.30 18.21 17.00
CA SER A 252 10.28 18.92 15.72
C SER A 252 11.70 18.88 15.20
N ALA A 253 12.16 17.69 14.81
CA ALA A 253 13.31 17.66 13.92
C ALA A 253 12.80 18.26 12.60
N ASP A 254 13.31 19.43 12.23
CA ASP A 254 13.33 19.86 10.84
C ASP A 254 14.04 18.74 10.08
N ILE A 255 13.24 17.83 9.54
CA ILE A 255 13.74 16.76 8.69
C ILE A 255 14.18 17.44 7.41
N ASP A 256 15.48 17.70 7.29
CA ASP A 256 16.08 18.19 6.06
C ASP A 256 15.68 17.21 4.95
N VAL A 257 15.00 17.72 3.91
CA VAL A 257 14.56 16.94 2.75
C VAL A 257 15.77 16.25 2.10
N ASN A 258 16.97 16.81 2.30
CA ASN A 258 18.23 16.22 1.86
C ASN A 258 18.55 14.89 2.53
N ASP A 259 18.03 14.57 3.72
CA ASP A 259 18.35 13.33 4.46
C ASP A 259 17.43 12.14 4.17
N MET A 260 16.64 12.23 3.09
CA MET A 260 15.76 11.16 2.64
C MET A 260 16.41 10.26 1.60
N ILE A 261 16.11 8.97 1.64
CA ILE A 261 16.43 8.02 0.57
C ILE A 261 15.19 7.18 0.21
N TRP A 262 15.18 6.69 -1.03
CA TRP A 262 14.25 5.68 -1.51
C TRP A 262 14.80 4.27 -1.31
#